data_AF-A0A8J2EIQ8-F1
#
_entry.id   AF-A0A8J2EIQ8-F1
#
_cell.length_a   1.000
_cell.length_b   1.000
_cell.length_c   1.000
_cell.angle_alpha   90.00
_cell.angle_beta   90.00
_cell.angle_gamma   90.00
#
_symmetry.space_group_name_H-M   'P 1'
#
loop_
_entity.id
_entity.type
_entity.pdbx_description
1 polymer ?
#
loop_
_entity_poly.entity_id
_entity_poly.type
_entity_poly.pdbx_seq_one_letter_code
_entity_poly.pdbx_strand_id
1 'polypeptide(L)'
;MEQEDREKIDRCIDKLVPLINMESIWPRLFLHQIFFSDDVSVPKWKDRLGTPETKREILLKIKTRGPHAFKNLIQCLRETHQENLIILLENPQSDLSMTLATMNISNNSNSASDNCCAQPSTNNNLNYDP
;
A
#
# COMPACT_ATOMS: atom_id res chain seq x y z
N MET A 1 15.43 4.31 -9.17
CA MET A 1 14.61 3.75 -8.12
C MET A 1 15.60 3.13 -7.19
N GLU A 2 15.46 3.36 -5.90
CA GLU A 2 16.39 2.78 -4.92
C GLU A 2 16.15 1.29 -4.77
N GLN A 3 17.10 0.58 -4.16
CA GLN A 3 16.99 -0.86 -3.97
C GLN A 3 15.76 -1.21 -3.11
N GLU A 4 15.48 -0.42 -2.09
CA GLU A 4 14.31 -0.60 -1.23
C GLU A 4 12.98 -0.54 -2.00
N ASP A 5 12.81 0.44 -2.89
CA ASP A 5 11.64 0.58 -3.74
C ASP A 5 11.43 -0.64 -4.66
N ARG A 6 12.53 -1.18 -5.21
CA ARG A 6 12.49 -2.37 -6.06
C ARG A 6 12.00 -3.58 -5.28
N GLU A 7 12.50 -3.73 -4.06
CA GLU A 7 12.11 -4.83 -3.19
C GLU A 7 10.66 -4.71 -2.70
N LYS A 8 10.16 -3.49 -2.48
CA LYS A 8 8.72 -3.26 -2.19
C LYS A 8 7.85 -3.79 -3.32
N ILE A 9 8.20 -3.49 -4.58
CA ILE A 9 7.49 -4.03 -5.74
C ILE A 9 7.60 -5.56 -5.78
N ASP A 10 8.79 -6.12 -5.59
CA ASP A 10 9.00 -7.58 -5.65
C ASP A 10 8.21 -8.32 -4.58
N ARG A 11 8.19 -7.82 -3.34
CA ARG A 11 7.44 -8.43 -2.23
C ARG A 11 5.92 -8.35 -2.44
N CYS A 12 5.44 -7.33 -3.14
CA CYS A 12 4.01 -7.08 -3.30
C CYS A 12 3.45 -7.58 -4.64
N ILE A 13 4.29 -8.00 -5.60
CA ILE A 13 3.85 -8.22 -6.98
C ILE A 13 2.71 -9.23 -7.10
N ASP A 14 2.78 -10.33 -6.34
CA ASP A 14 1.77 -11.39 -6.37
C ASP A 14 0.42 -10.94 -5.78
N LYS A 15 0.46 -10.01 -4.82
CA LYS A 15 -0.73 -9.37 -4.25
C LYS A 15 -1.25 -8.24 -5.13
N LEU A 16 -0.36 -7.53 -5.84
CA LEU A 16 -0.69 -6.36 -6.64
C LEU A 16 -1.38 -6.73 -7.96
N VAL A 17 -0.87 -7.76 -8.65
CA VAL A 17 -1.36 -8.22 -9.96
C VAL A 17 -2.87 -8.51 -10.00
N PRO A 18 -3.48 -9.26 -9.06
CA PRO A 18 -4.90 -9.52 -9.11
C PRO A 18 -5.77 -8.30 -8.77
N LEU A 19 -5.24 -7.36 -7.97
CA LEU A 19 -6.02 -6.22 -7.45
C LEU A 19 -5.91 -4.96 -8.31
N ILE A 20 -4.79 -4.79 -9.01
CA ILE A 20 -4.53 -3.57 -9.77
C ILE A 20 -5.46 -3.46 -10.98
N ASN A 21 -6.16 -2.34 -11.06
CA ASN A 21 -6.83 -1.93 -12.28
C ASN A 21 -5.81 -1.28 -13.20
N MET A 22 -5.22 -2.10 -14.08
CA MET A 22 -4.19 -1.65 -15.01
C MET A 22 -4.74 -0.71 -16.08
N GLU A 23 -6.00 -0.89 -16.49
CA GLU A 23 -6.63 -0.05 -17.52
C GLU A 23 -6.79 1.41 -17.04
N SER A 24 -7.12 1.62 -15.77
CA SER A 24 -7.27 2.96 -15.21
C SER A 24 -5.93 3.67 -15.04
N ILE A 25 -4.87 2.97 -14.62
CA ILE A 25 -3.53 3.58 -14.44
C ILE A 25 -2.78 3.75 -15.74
N TRP A 26 -3.07 2.94 -16.76
CA TRP A 26 -2.36 2.92 -18.02
C TRP A 26 -2.10 4.32 -18.62
N PRO A 27 -3.11 5.20 -18.83
CA PRO A 27 -2.86 6.55 -19.34
C PRO A 27 -2.02 7.41 -18.38
N ARG A 28 -2.11 7.19 -17.07
CA ARG A 28 -1.34 7.93 -16.05
C ARG A 28 0.14 7.56 -16.06
N LEU A 29 0.49 6.31 -16.41
CA LEU A 29 1.89 5.88 -16.50
C LEU A 29 2.67 6.68 -17.56
N PHE A 30 2.01 7.11 -18.65
CA PHE A 30 2.63 7.99 -19.67
C PHE A 30 2.65 9.44 -19.23
N LEU A 31 1.57 9.91 -18.60
CA LEU A 31 1.48 11.28 -18.08
C LEU A 31 2.61 11.58 -17.08
N HIS A 32 2.90 10.63 -16.20
CA HIS A 32 3.99 10.71 -15.22
C HIS A 32 5.33 10.17 -15.74
N GLN A 33 5.47 10.01 -17.07
CA GLN A 33 6.71 9.67 -17.76
C GLN A 33 7.39 8.39 -17.24
N ILE A 34 6.62 7.41 -16.78
CA ILE A 34 7.13 6.08 -16.40
C ILE A 34 7.40 5.26 -17.66
N PHE A 35 6.51 5.39 -18.65
CA PHE A 35 6.68 4.83 -19.99
C PHE A 35 6.54 5.93 -21.03
N PHE A 36 7.17 5.73 -22.17
CA PHE A 36 7.02 6.58 -23.34
C PHE A 36 6.26 5.81 -24.43
N SER A 37 5.54 6.53 -25.28
CA SER A 37 4.70 5.92 -26.32
C SER A 37 5.49 5.11 -27.35
N ASP A 38 6.79 5.36 -27.46
CA ASP A 38 7.75 4.69 -28.36
C ASP A 38 8.39 3.43 -27.76
N ASP A 39 8.10 3.10 -26.50
CA ASP A 39 8.59 1.87 -25.89
C ASP A 39 8.12 0.64 -26.66
N VAL A 40 9.07 -0.21 -27.06
CA VAL A 40 8.82 -1.44 -27.84
C VAL A 40 7.83 -2.42 -27.18
N SER A 41 7.66 -2.31 -25.86
CA SER A 41 6.73 -3.16 -25.10
C SER A 41 5.30 -2.61 -25.06
N VAL A 42 5.10 -1.31 -25.24
CA VAL A 42 3.79 -0.64 -25.11
C VAL A 42 2.73 -1.20 -26.07
N PRO A 43 3.03 -1.42 -27.36
CA PRO A 43 2.05 -2.02 -28.29
C PRO A 43 1.60 -3.42 -27.84
N LYS A 44 2.50 -4.22 -27.26
CA LYS A 44 2.19 -5.59 -26.83
C LYS A 44 1.27 -5.63 -25.61
N TRP A 45 1.39 -4.64 -24.74
CA TRP A 45 0.64 -4.58 -23.49
C TRP A 45 -0.75 -3.98 -23.66
N LYS A 46 -0.90 -3.01 -24.58
CA LYS A 46 -2.13 -2.23 -24.76
C LYS A 46 -3.38 -3.09 -24.95
N ASP A 47 -3.26 -4.20 -25.67
CA ASP A 47 -4.40 -5.09 -25.97
C ASP A 47 -4.65 -6.15 -24.88
N ARG A 48 -3.79 -6.21 -23.85
CA ARG A 48 -3.79 -7.28 -22.84
C ARG A 48 -3.70 -6.77 -21.39
N LEU A 49 -4.04 -5.50 -21.15
CA LEU A 49 -3.92 -4.84 -19.84
C LEU A 49 -4.68 -5.57 -18.71
N GLY A 50 -5.78 -6.24 -19.02
CA GLY A 50 -6.55 -7.04 -18.06
C GLY A 50 -5.88 -8.35 -17.64
N THR A 51 -4.90 -8.86 -18.39
CA THR A 51 -4.29 -10.17 -18.13
C THR A 51 -3.26 -10.13 -17.00
N PRO A 52 -3.27 -11.08 -16.05
CA PRO A 52 -2.30 -11.13 -14.95
C PRO A 52 -0.84 -11.08 -15.42
N GLU A 53 -0.53 -11.74 -16.54
CA GLU A 53 0.80 -11.79 -17.13
C GLU A 53 1.26 -10.40 -17.56
N THR A 54 0.41 -9.68 -18.30
CA THR A 54 0.71 -8.32 -18.77
C THR A 54 0.83 -7.36 -17.60
N LYS A 55 -0.06 -7.45 -16.60
CA LYS A 55 0.02 -6.65 -15.38
C LYS A 55 1.37 -6.84 -14.68
N ARG A 56 1.79 -8.09 -14.52
CA ARG A 56 3.08 -8.44 -13.91
C ARG A 56 4.25 -7.88 -14.75
N GLU A 57 4.23 -8.06 -16.07
CA GLU A 57 5.28 -7.53 -16.95
C GLU A 57 5.43 -6.01 -16.85
N ILE A 58 4.31 -5.28 -16.86
CA ILE A 58 4.31 -3.83 -16.72
C ILE A 58 4.95 -3.45 -15.38
N LEU A 59 4.49 -4.03 -14.27
CA LEU A 59 5.00 -3.75 -12.92
C LEU A 59 6.51 -4.05 -12.81
N LEU A 60 6.97 -5.18 -13.35
CA LEU A 60 8.39 -5.52 -13.40
C LEU A 60 9.17 -4.52 -14.24
N LYS A 61 8.61 -4.05 -15.36
CA LYS A 61 9.30 -3.06 -16.20
C LYS A 61 9.44 -1.71 -15.48
N ILE A 62 8.45 -1.28 -14.69
CA ILE A 62 8.52 -0.01 -13.91
C ILE A 62 9.81 0.06 -13.08
N LYS A 63 10.27 -1.06 -12.51
CA LYS A 63 11.51 -1.14 -11.72
C LYS A 63 12.77 -0.65 -12.46
N THR A 64 12.73 -0.70 -13.80
CA THR A 64 13.83 -0.34 -14.70
C THR A 64 13.74 1.09 -15.23
N ARG A 65 12.65 1.82 -14.96
CA ARG A 65 12.34 3.14 -15.57
C ARG A 65 12.91 4.35 -14.84
N GLY A 66 13.98 4.16 -14.05
CA GLY A 66 14.77 5.25 -13.49
C GLY A 66 14.47 5.62 -12.03
N PRO A 67 15.12 6.68 -11.49
CA PRO A 67 15.03 7.15 -10.09
C PRO A 67 13.60 7.28 -9.57
N HIS A 68 12.72 7.95 -10.32
CA HIS A 68 11.42 8.41 -9.82
C HIS A 68 10.25 7.48 -10.14
N ALA A 69 10.49 6.35 -10.81
CA ALA A 69 9.44 5.46 -11.29
C ALA A 69 8.53 4.93 -10.16
N PHE A 70 9.09 4.66 -8.98
CA PHE A 70 8.31 4.22 -7.82
C PHE A 70 7.33 5.30 -7.35
N LYS A 71 7.85 6.50 -7.08
CA LYS A 71 7.05 7.65 -6.64
C LYS A 71 5.95 7.99 -7.66
N ASN A 72 6.28 7.96 -8.94
CA ASN A 72 5.33 8.22 -10.01
C ASN A 72 4.26 7.12 -10.09
N LEU A 73 4.61 5.85 -9.83
CA LEU A 73 3.62 4.77 -9.72
C LEU A 73 2.65 5.02 -8.56
N ILE A 74 3.15 5.40 -7.38
CA ILE A 74 2.29 5.77 -6.22
C ILE A 74 1.34 6.93 -6.59
N GLN A 75 1.84 7.93 -7.32
CA GLN A 75 1.02 9.03 -7.79
C GLN A 75 -0.08 8.56 -8.76
N CYS A 76 0.24 7.67 -9.70
CA CYS A 76 -0.75 7.08 -10.61
C CYS A 76 -1.84 6.30 -9.85
N LEU A 77 -1.46 5.54 -8.82
CA LEU A 77 -2.41 4.81 -7.98
C LEU A 77 -3.33 5.75 -7.20
N ARG A 78 -2.79 6.87 -6.70
CA ARG A 78 -3.57 7.90 -5.99
C ARG A 78 -4.57 8.60 -6.91
N GLU A 79 -4.16 8.95 -8.13
CA GLU A 79 -5.03 9.58 -9.14
C GLU A 79 -6.12 8.67 -9.68
N THR A 80 -6.02 7.35 -9.43
CA THR A 80 -7.00 6.35 -9.85
C THR A 80 -7.75 5.73 -8.69
N HIS A 81 -7.64 6.31 -7.49
CA HIS A 81 -8.34 5.88 -6.28
C HIS A 81 -8.07 4.41 -5.91
N GLN A 82 -6.80 4.01 -5.98
CA GLN A 82 -6.30 2.68 -5.61
C GLN A 82 -5.43 2.74 -4.35
N GLU A 83 -5.90 3.46 -3.32
CA GLU A 83 -5.17 3.71 -2.06
C GLU A 83 -4.78 2.43 -1.32
N ASN A 84 -5.61 1.39 -1.41
CA ASN A 84 -5.31 0.07 -0.86
C ASN A 84 -4.00 -0.52 -1.41
N LEU A 85 -3.67 -0.24 -2.69
CA LEU A 85 -2.44 -0.70 -3.32
C LEU A 85 -1.24 0.13 -2.92
N ILE A 86 -1.44 1.42 -2.63
CA ILE A 86 -0.41 2.30 -2.08
C ILE A 86 0.03 1.78 -0.72
N ILE A 87 -0.93 1.50 0.17
CA ILE A 87 -0.64 0.99 1.51
C ILE A 87 0.10 -0.35 1.43
N LEU A 88 -0.31 -1.23 0.50
CA LEU A 88 0.37 -2.49 0.26
C LEU A 88 1.83 -2.27 -0.21
N LEU A 89 2.08 -1.34 -1.12
CA LEU A 89 3.43 -1.03 -1.61
C LEU A 89 4.32 -0.37 -0.55
N GLU A 90 3.77 0.50 0.28
CA GLU A 90 4.49 1.16 1.37
C GLU A 90 4.75 0.23 2.56
N ASN A 91 3.85 -0.73 2.81
CA ASN A 91 3.97 -1.73 3.87
C ASN A 91 3.78 -3.16 3.33
N PRO A 92 4.82 -3.79 2.75
CA PRO A 92 4.74 -5.13 2.16
C PRO A 92 4.37 -6.24 3.14
N GLN A 93 4.64 -6.02 4.44
CA GLN A 93 4.33 -6.95 5.52
C GLN A 93 2.87 -6.84 5.99
N SER A 94 2.14 -5.81 5.56
CA SER A 94 0.72 -5.70 5.87
C SER A 94 -0.08 -6.77 5.12
N ASP A 95 -0.94 -7.45 5.85
CA ASP A 95 -2.03 -8.22 5.27
C ASP A 95 -3.16 -7.23 4.93
N LEU A 96 -3.64 -7.28 3.69
CA LEU A 96 -4.77 -6.47 3.23
C LEU A 96 -6.03 -6.70 4.08
N SER A 97 -6.16 -7.87 4.73
CA SER A 97 -7.26 -8.16 5.66
C SER A 97 -7.28 -7.19 6.85
N MET A 98 -6.11 -6.75 7.33
CA MET A 98 -5.99 -5.81 8.46
C MET A 98 -6.15 -4.35 7.99
N THR A 99 -5.73 -4.04 6.76
CA THR A 99 -5.83 -2.68 6.20
C THR A 99 -7.28 -2.28 5.86
N LEU A 100 -8.08 -3.21 5.33
CA LEU A 100 -9.51 -2.99 5.06
C LEU A 100 -10.31 -2.78 6.36
N ALA A 101 -9.96 -3.52 7.42
CA ALA A 101 -10.59 -3.34 8.73
C ALA A 101 -10.32 -1.94 9.32
N THR A 102 -9.15 -1.37 9.05
CA THR A 102 -8.75 -0.05 9.61
C THR A 102 -9.49 1.11 8.93
N MET A 103 -9.79 1.02 7.62
CA MET A 103 -10.55 2.06 6.90
C MET A 103 -12.05 2.10 7.25
N ASN A 104 -12.59 1.06 7.89
CA ASN A 104 -13.99 1.02 8.30
C ASN A 104 -14.23 1.59 9.72
N ILE A 105 -13.18 2.05 10.42
CA ILE A 105 -13.25 2.62 11.78
C ILE A 105 -13.09 4.14 11.73
N SER A 106 -13.81 4.80 10.82
CA SER A 106 -13.88 6.26 10.76
C SER A 106 -15.31 6.71 10.54
N ASN A 107 -16.21 6.21 11.39
CA ASN A 107 -17.50 6.83 11.70
C ASN A 107 -18.04 6.27 13.03
N ASN A 108 -17.38 6.63 14.14
CA ASN A 108 -18.13 6.90 15.36
C ASN A 108 -17.31 7.81 16.29
N SER A 109 -17.57 9.11 16.19
CA SER A 109 -17.10 10.07 17.18
C SER A 109 -17.94 9.95 18.46
N ASN A 110 -17.26 10.05 19.60
CA ASN A 110 -17.78 10.25 20.96
C ASN A 110 -18.10 8.97 21.74
N SER A 111 -17.23 8.60 22.68
CA SER A 111 -17.52 8.89 24.08
C SER A 111 -16.27 8.80 24.95
N ALA A 112 -16.18 9.80 25.83
CA ALA A 112 -15.33 10.01 26.97
C ALA A 112 -14.39 8.86 27.40
N SER A 113 -13.15 9.25 27.59
CA SER A 113 -12.23 8.65 28.54
C SER A 113 -12.89 8.54 29.92
N ASP A 114 -13.04 7.33 30.44
CA ASP A 114 -12.90 7.10 31.87
C ASP A 114 -11.77 6.10 32.10
N ASN A 115 -10.65 6.70 32.50
CA ASN A 115 -9.54 6.13 33.23
C ASN A 115 -10.12 5.38 34.46
N CYS A 116 -9.70 4.18 34.83
CA CYS A 116 -8.38 3.93 35.41
C CYS A 116 -8.07 2.44 35.43
N CYS A 117 -6.85 2.13 35.01
CA CYS A 117 -6.19 0.86 35.25
C CYS A 117 -5.98 0.65 36.76
N ALA A 118 -6.25 -0.57 37.19
CA ALA A 118 -5.85 -1.09 38.47
C ALA A 118 -4.33 -1.38 38.52
N GLN A 119 -3.85 -1.52 39.76
CA GLN A 119 -2.64 -2.19 40.26
C GLN A 119 -1.46 -1.26 40.66
N PRO A 120 -0.54 -1.70 41.55
CA PRO A 120 -0.75 -2.34 42.87
C PRO A 120 0.26 -1.86 43.97
N SER A 121 0.05 -2.32 45.22
CA SER A 121 1.01 -2.39 46.36
C SER A 121 1.42 -1.05 47.02
N THR A 122 1.51 -0.86 48.34
CA THR A 122 2.10 -1.71 49.37
C THR A 122 1.79 -1.15 50.79
N ASN A 123 1.79 -2.07 51.77
CA ASN A 123 2.38 -1.96 53.11
C ASN A 123 1.53 -1.62 54.37
N ASN A 124 1.71 -2.55 55.31
CA ASN A 124 1.27 -2.67 56.70
C ASN A 124 1.42 -1.42 57.56
N ASN A 125 0.49 -1.21 58.51
CA ASN A 125 0.89 -0.82 59.87
C ASN A 125 -0.09 -1.27 60.95
N LEU A 126 0.50 -1.69 62.08
CA LEU A 126 -0.11 -2.27 63.27
C LEU A 126 -0.89 -1.27 64.12
N ASN A 127 -1.94 -1.73 64.81
CA ASN A 127 -2.02 -1.83 66.28
C ASN A 127 -3.49 -1.81 66.76
N TYR A 128 -3.86 -2.87 67.47
CA TYR A 128 -5.00 -2.91 68.38
C TYR A 128 -4.44 -3.18 69.77
N ASP A 129 -4.74 -2.30 70.73
CA ASP A 129 -4.91 -2.58 72.16
C ASP A 129 -5.30 -1.26 72.86
N PRO A 130 -5.90 -1.25 74.07
CA PRO A 130 -6.47 -2.35 74.86
C PRO A 130 -8.01 -2.33 74.99
#